data_AF-A0A1F7H964-F1
#
_entry.id   AF-A0A1F7H964-F1
#
_cell.length_a   1.000
_cell.length_b   1.000
_cell.length_c   1.000
_cell.angle_alpha   90.00
_cell.angle_beta   90.00
_cell.angle_gamma   90.00
#
_symmetry.space_group_name_H-M   'P 1'
#
loop_
_entity.id
_entity.type
_entity.pdbx_description
1 polymer ?
#
loop_
_entity_poly.entity_id
_entity_poly.type
_entity_poly.pdbx_seq_one_letter_code
_entity_poly.pdbx_strand_id
1 'polypeptide(L)'
;MKKFYEDKHASQTFINHCVAISEFYTQFKEFERASKQDTLEYDVETKTEMWITKQLHHYPDEDFQEIKTSIPDLYIEKVKNPYNKTLQIETFFLELFDPHVPRYGILYKIKEFIKLKEEGSWKQYAGLDDKFPTIFLIFPHYRKINMVIDKIREQLNGSYESDDITIQTTTYQKAITEKITNNSIWTKIILSSTS
;
A
#
# COMPACT_ATOMS: atom_id res chain seq x y z
N MET A 1 -1.31 2.36 18.22
CA MET A 1 -1.52 3.83 18.04
C MET A 1 -1.02 4.69 19.22
N LYS A 2 0.22 4.53 19.71
CA LYS A 2 0.73 5.30 20.88
C LYS A 2 2.21 5.66 20.74
N LYS A 3 2.49 6.84 20.15
CA LYS A 3 3.64 7.74 20.41
C LYS A 3 3.72 8.88 19.37
N PHE A 4 3.44 8.63 18.09
CA PHE A 4 3.47 9.67 17.04
C PHE A 4 2.24 10.59 17.03
N TYR A 5 1.13 10.15 17.63
CA TYR A 5 -0.15 10.87 17.66
C TYR A 5 -0.27 11.90 18.80
N GLU A 6 0.73 11.99 19.68
CA GLU A 6 0.74 12.92 20.81
C GLU A 6 1.52 14.22 20.52
N ASP A 7 2.06 14.36 19.31
CA ASP A 7 2.78 15.58 18.92
C ASP A 7 1.79 16.73 18.69
N LYS A 8 1.74 17.66 19.64
CA LYS A 8 0.92 18.88 19.57
C LYS A 8 1.34 19.83 18.43
N HIS A 9 2.47 19.57 17.78
CA HIS A 9 2.98 20.30 16.63
C HIS A 9 2.78 19.57 15.30
N ALA A 10 2.05 18.45 15.30
CA ALA A 10 1.72 17.74 14.07
C ALA A 10 1.00 18.66 13.07
N SER A 11 1.45 18.64 11.81
CA SER A 11 0.80 19.41 10.77
C SER A 11 -0.62 18.88 10.49
N GLN A 12 -1.54 19.77 10.10
CA GLN A 12 -2.90 19.37 9.72
C GLN A 12 -2.89 18.32 8.59
N THR A 13 -1.93 18.40 7.68
CA THR A 13 -1.74 17.42 6.60
C THR A 13 -1.46 16.04 7.17
N PHE A 14 -0.53 15.93 8.12
CA PHE A 14 -0.22 14.65 8.77
C PHE A 14 -1.43 14.09 9.53
N ILE A 15 -2.14 14.93 10.27
CA ILE A 15 -3.36 14.52 11.00
C ILE A 15 -4.40 13.96 10.02
N ASN A 16 -4.68 14.67 8.92
CA ASN A 16 -5.65 14.26 7.92
C ASN A 16 -5.24 12.93 7.26
N HIS A 17 -3.95 12.77 6.96
CA HIS A 17 -3.40 11.53 6.42
C HIS A 17 -3.67 10.36 7.36
N CYS A 18 -3.36 10.50 8.66
CA CYS A 18 -3.61 9.43 9.59
C CYS A 18 -5.09 9.12 9.81
N VAL A 19 -5.96 10.14 9.81
CA VAL A 19 -7.41 9.95 9.89
C VAL A 19 -7.90 9.12 8.69
N ALA A 20 -7.42 9.44 7.49
CA ALA A 20 -7.71 8.68 6.27
C ALA A 20 -7.25 7.21 6.37
N ILE A 21 -6.04 6.96 6.87
CA ILE A 21 -5.54 5.60 7.11
C ILE A 21 -6.41 4.83 8.12
N SER A 22 -6.81 5.47 9.23
CA SER A 22 -7.72 4.88 10.23
C SER A 22 -9.10 4.57 9.65
N GLU A 23 -9.59 5.42 8.75
CA GLU A 23 -10.85 5.21 8.05
C GLU A 23 -10.77 3.97 7.13
N PHE A 24 -9.69 3.82 6.37
CA PHE A 24 -9.47 2.62 5.54
C PHE A 24 -9.41 1.34 6.36
N TYR A 25 -8.69 1.35 7.49
CA TYR A 25 -8.65 0.23 8.43
C TYR A 25 -10.08 -0.16 8.89
N THR A 26 -10.88 0.85 9.25
CA THR A 26 -12.27 0.63 9.68
C THR A 26 -13.09 -0.01 8.58
N GLN A 27 -12.96 0.45 7.33
CA GLN A 27 -13.68 -0.12 6.19
C GLN A 27 -13.31 -1.59 5.93
N PHE A 28 -12.03 -1.99 6.09
CA PHE A 28 -11.63 -3.39 6.00
C PHE A 28 -12.30 -4.24 7.09
N LYS A 29 -12.31 -3.77 8.34
CA LYS A 29 -12.92 -4.48 9.47
C LYS A 29 -14.45 -4.53 9.41
N GLU A 30 -15.09 -3.50 8.87
CA GLU A 30 -16.52 -3.55 8.59
C GLU A 30 -16.85 -4.58 7.50
N PHE A 31 -16.05 -4.63 6.43
CA PHE A 31 -16.23 -5.61 5.36
C PHE A 31 -15.99 -7.05 5.84
N GLU A 32 -15.01 -7.25 6.71
CA GLU A 32 -14.75 -8.52 7.41
C GLU A 32 -16.00 -8.98 8.19
N ARG A 33 -16.55 -8.09 9.05
CA ARG A 33 -17.74 -8.38 9.86
C ARG A 33 -19.01 -8.60 9.04
N ALA A 34 -19.14 -7.92 7.90
CA ALA A 34 -20.28 -8.07 6.99
C ALA A 34 -20.18 -9.34 6.14
N SER A 35 -18.97 -9.88 5.95
CA SER A 35 -18.77 -11.19 5.33
C SER A 35 -19.26 -12.29 6.26
N LYS A 36 -19.59 -13.47 5.72
CA LYS A 36 -19.96 -14.61 6.57
C LYS A 36 -18.81 -14.85 7.56
N GLN A 37 -19.13 -14.84 8.85
CA GLN A 37 -18.20 -15.16 9.93
C GLN A 37 -17.41 -16.41 9.52
N ASP A 38 -16.08 -16.37 9.66
CA ASP A 38 -15.11 -17.43 9.31
C ASP A 38 -14.71 -17.58 7.82
N THR A 39 -15.15 -16.69 6.95
CA THR A 39 -14.77 -16.73 5.52
C THR A 39 -13.73 -15.70 5.09
N LEU A 40 -13.47 -14.68 5.90
CA LEU A 40 -12.60 -13.58 5.55
C LEU A 40 -11.98 -12.95 6.80
N GLU A 41 -10.69 -12.69 6.75
CA GLU A 41 -9.94 -11.95 7.76
C GLU A 41 -8.97 -10.98 7.07
N TYR A 42 -8.79 -9.80 7.66
CA TYR A 42 -7.75 -8.86 7.26
C TYR A 42 -6.77 -8.66 8.40
N ASP A 43 -5.49 -8.95 8.18
CA ASP A 43 -4.42 -8.41 9.03
C ASP A 43 -3.90 -7.11 8.42
N VAL A 44 -3.76 -6.06 9.23
CA VAL A 44 -3.40 -4.72 8.76
C VAL A 44 -2.32 -4.16 9.67
N GLU A 45 -1.17 -3.85 9.09
CA GLU A 45 -0.05 -3.21 9.77
C GLU A 45 0.19 -1.82 9.19
N THR A 46 0.31 -0.83 10.04
CA THR A 46 0.76 0.51 9.64
C THR A 46 2.25 0.53 9.33
N LYS A 47 2.71 1.54 8.57
CA LYS A 47 4.14 1.82 8.34
C LYS A 47 5.02 1.68 9.59
N THR A 48 4.56 2.21 10.72
CA THR A 48 5.28 2.15 12.00
C THR A 48 5.30 0.75 12.59
N GLU A 49 4.19 0.02 12.50
CA GLU A 49 4.12 -1.37 12.96
C GLU A 49 5.07 -2.23 12.11
N MET A 50 5.00 -2.13 10.78
CA MET A 50 5.92 -2.82 9.86
C MET A 50 7.40 -2.52 10.18
N TRP A 51 7.74 -1.27 10.46
CA TRP A 51 9.10 -0.90 10.86
C TRP A 51 9.55 -1.68 12.11
N ILE A 52 8.71 -1.70 13.14
CA ILE A 52 9.02 -2.36 14.41
C ILE A 52 9.05 -3.89 14.27
N THR A 53 8.05 -4.47 13.60
CA THR A 53 7.83 -5.92 13.52
C THR A 53 8.76 -6.59 12.52
N LYS A 54 8.94 -5.98 11.34
CA LYS A 54 9.57 -6.61 10.17
C LYS A 54 10.95 -6.06 9.82
N GLN A 55 11.40 -4.96 10.41
CA GLN A 55 12.71 -4.38 10.05
C GLN A 55 13.65 -4.07 11.21
N LEU A 56 13.18 -3.50 12.32
CA LEU A 56 14.06 -3.09 13.42
C LEU A 56 14.94 -4.23 13.95
N HIS A 57 14.43 -5.46 13.91
CA HIS A 57 15.18 -6.66 14.30
C HIS A 57 16.21 -7.11 13.25
N HIS A 58 15.96 -6.84 11.97
CA HIS A 58 16.82 -7.26 10.87
C HIS A 58 17.89 -6.22 10.53
N TYR A 59 17.61 -4.94 10.77
CA TYR A 59 18.48 -3.80 10.46
C TYR A 59 18.53 -2.83 11.66
N PRO A 60 19.10 -3.25 12.80
CA PRO A 60 19.14 -2.42 14.00
C PRO A 60 19.99 -1.15 13.83
N ASP A 61 20.89 -1.13 12.85
CA ASP A 61 21.84 -0.05 12.60
C ASP A 61 21.42 0.89 11.46
N GLU A 62 20.35 0.56 10.72
CA GLU A 62 19.86 1.41 9.63
C GLU A 62 18.93 2.51 10.15
N ASP A 63 19.12 3.74 9.65
CA ASP A 63 18.28 4.86 10.02
C ASP A 63 16.89 4.69 9.40
N PHE A 64 15.85 4.76 10.22
CA PHE A 64 14.46 4.79 9.77
C PHE A 64 14.22 5.82 8.65
N GLN A 65 14.93 6.95 8.65
CA GLN A 65 14.81 7.96 7.60
C GLN A 65 15.21 7.46 6.22
N GLU A 66 16.14 6.52 6.13
CA GLU A 66 16.62 5.94 4.88
C GLU A 66 15.66 4.88 4.34
N ILE A 67 15.03 4.10 5.23
CA ILE A 67 14.21 2.95 4.80
C ILE A 67 12.72 3.28 4.73
N LYS A 68 12.23 4.27 5.48
CA LYS A 68 10.78 4.62 5.52
C LYS A 68 10.19 4.91 4.13
N THR A 69 11.02 5.22 3.15
CA THR A 69 10.59 5.47 1.77
C THR A 69 10.10 4.21 1.09
N SER A 70 10.65 3.04 1.39
CA SER A 70 10.25 1.76 0.80
C SER A 70 9.08 1.08 1.53
N ILE A 71 8.80 1.46 2.79
CA ILE A 71 7.67 0.95 3.57
C ILE A 71 6.36 1.64 3.13
N PRO A 72 5.28 0.91 2.81
CA PRO A 72 3.99 1.52 2.48
C PRO A 72 3.31 2.16 3.71
N ASP A 73 2.28 3.00 3.52
CA ASP A 73 1.49 3.51 4.64
C ASP A 73 0.74 2.39 5.37
N LEU A 74 0.21 1.41 4.63
CA LEU A 74 -0.38 0.19 5.17
C LEU A 74 0.14 -1.05 4.42
N TYR A 75 0.39 -2.11 5.18
CA TYR A 75 0.45 -3.48 4.71
C TYR A 75 -0.86 -4.18 5.08
N ILE A 76 -1.40 -4.94 4.14
CA ILE A 76 -2.67 -5.65 4.33
C ILE A 76 -2.48 -7.08 3.85
N GLU A 77 -2.76 -8.04 4.71
CA GLU A 77 -2.89 -9.44 4.34
C GLU A 77 -4.36 -9.84 4.44
N LYS A 78 -4.93 -10.30 3.33
CA LYS A 78 -6.31 -10.76 3.26
C LYS A 78 -6.33 -12.27 3.18
N VAL A 79 -6.94 -12.87 4.18
CA VAL A 79 -7.07 -14.31 4.31
C VAL A 79 -8.51 -14.73 4.04
N LYS A 80 -8.74 -15.47 2.96
CA LYS A 80 -10.04 -16.07 2.66
C LYS A 80 -10.09 -17.51 3.17
N ASN A 81 -11.20 -17.84 3.82
CA ASN A 81 -11.44 -19.12 4.48
C ASN A 81 -10.32 -19.50 5.48
N PRO A 82 -9.99 -18.65 6.47
CA PRO A 82 -8.87 -18.87 7.40
C PRO A 82 -8.92 -20.23 8.12
N TYR A 83 -10.12 -20.80 8.31
CA TYR A 83 -10.33 -22.07 9.01
C TYR A 83 -10.54 -23.28 8.09
N ASN A 84 -10.36 -23.14 6.77
CA ASN A 84 -10.53 -24.21 5.80
C ASN A 84 -9.19 -24.64 5.18
N LYS A 85 -9.13 -25.86 4.63
CA LYS A 85 -7.95 -26.42 3.96
C LYS A 85 -7.55 -25.66 2.69
N THR A 86 -8.47 -24.92 2.08
CA THR A 86 -8.23 -24.10 0.88
C THR A 86 -8.03 -22.64 1.26
N LEU A 87 -6.99 -22.39 2.05
CA LEU A 87 -6.55 -21.05 2.44
C LEU A 87 -6.13 -20.27 1.19
N GLN A 88 -6.73 -19.11 0.96
CA GLN A 88 -6.30 -18.19 -0.11
C GLN A 88 -5.87 -16.89 0.53
N ILE A 89 -4.68 -16.43 0.16
CA ILE A 89 -4.05 -15.25 0.75
C ILE A 89 -3.72 -14.29 -0.37
N GLU A 90 -4.01 -13.02 -0.11
CA GLU A 90 -3.72 -11.91 -1.01
C GLU A 90 -3.05 -10.81 -0.19
N THR A 91 -1.85 -10.41 -0.60
CA THR A 91 -1.06 -9.39 0.11
C THR A 91 -1.08 -8.06 -0.66
N PHE A 92 -1.26 -6.95 0.06
CA PHE A 92 -1.33 -5.61 -0.51
C PHE A 92 -0.44 -4.61 0.23
N PHE A 93 0.15 -3.70 -0.54
CA PHE A 93 0.72 -2.45 -0.05
C PHE A 93 -0.23 -1.32 -0.41
N LEU A 94 -0.50 -0.40 0.52
CA LEU A 94 -1.31 0.78 0.26
C LEU A 94 -0.51 2.03 0.60
N GLU A 95 -0.44 2.95 -0.36
CA GLU A 95 0.16 4.28 -0.21
C GLU A 95 -0.88 5.37 -0.47
N LEU A 96 -1.01 6.32 0.46
CA LEU A 96 -1.89 7.47 0.36
C LEU A 96 -1.07 8.73 0.03
N PHE A 97 -1.36 9.37 -1.10
CA PHE A 97 -0.66 10.60 -1.47
C PHE A 97 -1.43 11.84 -1.06
N ASP A 98 -0.78 12.72 -0.29
CA ASP A 98 -1.35 14.01 0.05
C ASP A 98 -1.43 14.97 -1.16
N PRO A 99 -2.34 15.96 -1.14
CA PRO A 99 -2.44 17.00 -2.18
C PRO A 99 -1.12 17.72 -2.47
N HIS A 100 -0.25 17.89 -1.48
CA HIS A 100 0.99 18.65 -1.62
C HIS A 100 2.17 17.84 -2.15
N VAL A 101 2.09 16.50 -2.19
CA VAL A 101 3.20 15.66 -2.67
C VAL A 101 3.50 15.97 -4.14
N PRO A 102 4.71 16.42 -4.50
CA PRO A 102 5.05 16.74 -5.87
C PRO A 102 5.17 15.48 -6.73
N ARG A 103 5.04 15.63 -8.06
CA ARG A 103 5.11 14.50 -9.01
C ARG A 103 6.38 13.65 -8.82
N TYR A 104 7.53 14.29 -8.62
CA TYR A 104 8.79 13.57 -8.44
C TYR A 104 8.80 12.72 -7.16
N GLY A 105 8.11 13.14 -6.09
CA GLY A 105 8.00 12.38 -4.84
C GLY A 105 7.16 11.13 -5.02
N ILE A 106 6.07 11.22 -5.77
CA ILE A 106 5.24 10.08 -6.17
C ILE A 106 6.07 9.10 -7.00
N LEU A 107 6.75 9.59 -8.04
CA LEU A 107 7.59 8.78 -8.91
C LEU A 107 8.78 8.15 -8.17
N TYR A 108 9.35 8.86 -7.20
CA TYR A 108 10.38 8.32 -6.32
C TYR A 108 9.84 7.14 -5.52
N LYS A 109 8.67 7.28 -4.89
CA LYS A 109 8.03 6.18 -4.15
C LYS A 109 7.79 4.93 -5.01
N ILE A 110 7.37 5.11 -6.26
CA ILE A 110 7.20 3.98 -7.18
C ILE A 110 8.53 3.31 -7.51
N LYS A 111 9.60 4.08 -7.75
CA LYS A 111 10.95 3.53 -7.92
C LYS A 111 11.41 2.75 -6.69
N GLU A 112 11.09 3.21 -5.48
CA GLU A 112 11.43 2.50 -4.26
C GLU A 112 10.73 1.13 -4.18
N PHE A 113 9.47 1.02 -4.60
CA PHE A 113 8.79 -0.27 -4.67
C PHE A 113 9.37 -1.20 -5.75
N ILE A 114 9.75 -0.65 -6.90
CA ILE A 114 10.42 -1.42 -7.97
C ILE A 114 11.78 -1.92 -7.46
N LYS A 115 12.58 -1.05 -6.86
CA LYS A 115 13.86 -1.39 -6.24
C LYS A 115 13.69 -2.46 -5.16
N LEU A 116 12.68 -2.32 -4.29
CA LEU A 116 12.37 -3.30 -3.26
C LEU A 116 12.07 -4.69 -3.84
N LYS A 117 11.42 -4.76 -5.01
CA LYS A 117 11.19 -6.00 -5.77
C LYS A 117 12.50 -6.55 -6.34
N GLU A 118 13.26 -5.72 -7.05
CA GLU A 118 14.52 -6.07 -7.73
C GLU A 118 15.58 -6.61 -6.75
N GLU A 119 15.70 -5.99 -5.57
CA GLU A 119 16.68 -6.40 -4.55
C GLU A 119 16.24 -7.64 -3.76
N GLY A 120 15.00 -8.11 -3.93
CA GLY A 120 14.44 -9.22 -3.16
C GLY A 120 14.13 -8.87 -1.70
N SER A 121 14.43 -7.66 -1.25
CA SER A 121 14.17 -7.14 0.10
C SER A 121 12.69 -7.17 0.47
N TRP A 122 11.79 -7.20 -0.52
CA TRP A 122 10.35 -7.37 -0.30
C TRP A 122 9.97 -8.66 0.44
N LYS A 123 10.81 -9.70 0.39
CA LYS A 123 10.53 -11.01 1.01
C LYS A 123 10.32 -10.93 2.52
N GLN A 124 10.91 -9.95 3.19
CA GLN A 124 10.66 -9.70 4.62
C GLN A 124 9.25 -9.18 4.92
N TYR A 125 8.55 -8.71 3.88
CA TYR A 125 7.17 -8.26 3.92
C TYR A 125 6.25 -9.20 3.14
N ALA A 126 6.75 -10.33 2.64
CA ALA A 126 5.91 -11.30 1.97
C ALA A 126 4.91 -11.83 2.98
N GLY A 127 3.63 -11.84 2.57
CA GLY A 127 2.63 -12.58 3.30
C GLY A 127 2.84 -14.08 3.14
N LEU A 128 1.92 -14.85 3.70
CA LEU A 128 1.92 -16.30 3.57
C LEU A 128 1.76 -16.80 2.11
N ASP A 129 1.44 -15.92 1.15
CA ASP A 129 1.39 -16.23 -0.28
C ASP A 129 2.75 -16.20 -0.98
N ASP A 130 3.82 -15.77 -0.30
CA ASP A 130 5.19 -15.61 -0.82
C ASP A 130 5.26 -14.87 -2.16
N LYS A 131 4.39 -13.86 -2.32
CA LYS A 131 4.30 -13.02 -3.52
C LYS A 131 4.59 -11.57 -3.20
N PHE A 132 5.07 -10.86 -4.22
CA PHE A 132 5.21 -9.42 -4.12
C PHE A 132 3.81 -8.79 -3.97
N PRO A 133 3.59 -7.94 -2.94
CA PRO A 133 2.27 -7.39 -2.69
C PRO A 133 1.74 -6.55 -3.85
N THR A 134 0.43 -6.61 -4.08
CA THR A 134 -0.22 -5.69 -5.02
C THR A 134 -0.19 -4.28 -4.43
N ILE A 135 0.24 -3.29 -5.21
CA ILE A 135 0.39 -1.90 -4.75
C ILE A 135 -0.88 -1.11 -5.07
N PHE A 136 -1.55 -0.64 -4.04
CA PHE A 136 -2.69 0.27 -4.08
C PHE A 136 -2.24 1.71 -3.84
N LEU A 137 -2.48 2.58 -4.82
CA LEU A 137 -2.14 3.99 -4.75
C LEU A 137 -3.41 4.83 -4.67
N ILE A 138 -3.55 5.59 -3.58
CA ILE A 138 -4.70 6.47 -3.37
C ILE A 138 -4.25 7.91 -3.58
N PHE A 139 -4.77 8.52 -4.65
CA PHE A 139 -4.44 9.90 -5.02
C PHE A 139 -5.47 10.89 -4.46
N PRO A 140 -5.09 12.16 -4.27
CA PRO A 140 -6.03 13.16 -3.77
C PRO A 140 -7.13 13.46 -4.80
N HIS A 141 -6.82 13.37 -6.10
CA HIS A 141 -7.76 13.60 -7.19
C HIS A 141 -7.25 13.03 -8.52
N TYR A 142 -8.17 12.80 -9.47
CA TYR A 142 -7.88 12.22 -10.79
C TYR A 142 -6.83 12.98 -11.59
N ARG A 143 -6.81 14.32 -11.49
CA ARG A 143 -5.79 15.13 -12.17
C ARG A 143 -4.36 14.73 -11.79
N LYS A 144 -4.09 14.29 -10.55
CA LYS A 144 -2.74 13.81 -10.17
C LYS A 144 -2.44 12.46 -10.81
N ILE A 145 -3.40 11.53 -10.85
CA ILE A 145 -3.25 10.22 -11.50
C ILE A 145 -2.83 10.43 -12.96
N ASN A 146 -3.60 11.22 -13.71
CA ASN A 146 -3.34 11.49 -15.13
C ASN A 146 -1.97 12.16 -15.37
N MET A 147 -1.46 12.91 -14.39
CA MET A 147 -0.15 13.57 -14.49
C MET A 147 1.03 12.61 -14.31
N VAL A 148 0.84 11.44 -13.71
CA VAL A 148 1.94 10.51 -13.38
C VAL A 148 1.79 9.13 -14.02
N ILE A 149 0.60 8.73 -14.46
CA ILE A 149 0.33 7.35 -14.91
C ILE A 149 1.24 6.89 -16.04
N ASP A 150 1.52 7.74 -17.02
CA ASP A 150 2.41 7.39 -18.14
C ASP A 150 3.86 7.25 -17.68
N LYS A 151 4.28 8.05 -16.70
CA LYS A 151 5.61 7.95 -16.09
C LYS A 151 5.75 6.72 -15.19
N ILE A 152 4.68 6.32 -14.52
CA ILE A 152 4.65 5.05 -13.78
C ILE A 152 4.79 3.88 -14.76
N ARG A 153 4.04 3.89 -15.88
CA ARG A 153 4.19 2.87 -16.94
C ARG A 153 5.60 2.81 -17.51
N GLU A 154 6.20 3.97 -17.79
CA GLU A 154 7.59 4.06 -18.27
C GLU A 154 8.58 3.44 -17.28
N GLN A 155 8.41 3.68 -15.97
CA GLN A 155 9.26 3.09 -14.94
C GLN A 155 9.09 1.59 -14.82
N LEU A 156 7.85 1.09 -14.91
CA LEU A 156 7.61 -0.35 -14.91
C LEU A 156 8.23 -0.99 -16.16
N ASN A 157 7.90 -0.51 -17.37
CA ASN A 157 8.45 -1.05 -18.62
C ASN A 157 9.99 -0.99 -18.71
N GLY A 158 10.64 -0.10 -17.96
CA GLY A 158 12.10 0.04 -17.92
C GLY A 158 12.82 -0.95 -16.99
N SER A 159 12.09 -1.68 -16.14
CA SER A 159 12.63 -2.63 -15.18
C SER A 159 12.36 -4.07 -15.62
N TYR A 160 13.41 -4.89 -15.74
CA TYR A 160 13.35 -6.29 -16.16
C TYR A 160 12.58 -7.20 -15.16
N GLU A 161 12.47 -6.77 -13.89
CA GLU A 161 11.81 -7.53 -12.81
C GLU A 161 10.39 -7.00 -12.51
N SER A 162 9.90 -6.07 -13.33
CA SER A 162 8.59 -5.42 -13.12
C SER A 162 7.39 -6.24 -13.59
N ASP A 163 7.61 -7.35 -14.31
CA ASP A 163 6.57 -8.14 -14.96
C ASP A 163 5.50 -8.67 -13.97
N ASP A 164 5.87 -8.83 -12.70
CA ASP A 164 4.98 -9.27 -11.62
C ASP A 164 4.42 -8.13 -10.75
N ILE A 165 4.87 -6.89 -10.95
CA ILE A 165 4.41 -5.75 -10.14
C ILE A 165 3.02 -5.32 -10.62
N THR A 166 2.01 -5.57 -9.77
CA THR A 166 0.67 -5.07 -10.02
C THR A 166 0.40 -3.79 -9.24
N ILE A 167 0.15 -2.70 -9.96
CA ILE A 167 -0.26 -1.41 -9.39
C ILE A 167 -1.72 -1.12 -9.73
N GLN A 168 -2.51 -0.73 -8.73
CA GLN A 168 -3.87 -0.23 -8.91
C GLN A 168 -3.99 1.17 -8.30
N THR A 169 -4.80 2.00 -8.94
CA THR A 169 -4.96 3.41 -8.54
C THR A 169 -6.43 3.74 -8.29
N THR A 170 -6.66 4.64 -7.34
CA THR A 170 -7.96 5.25 -7.10
C THR A 170 -7.79 6.67 -6.52
N THR A 171 -8.89 7.34 -6.20
CA THR A 171 -8.87 8.61 -5.48
C THR A 171 -9.37 8.45 -4.05
N TYR A 172 -8.90 9.32 -3.16
CA TYR A 172 -9.39 9.39 -1.78
C TYR A 172 -10.93 9.49 -1.73
N GLN A 173 -11.49 10.40 -2.54
CA GLN A 173 -12.94 10.57 -2.63
C GLN A 173 -13.66 9.25 -2.93
N LYS A 174 -13.21 8.50 -3.95
CA LYS A 174 -13.82 7.20 -4.29
C LYS A 174 -13.64 6.15 -3.20
N ALA A 175 -12.43 6.04 -2.64
CA ALA A 175 -12.16 5.09 -1.56
C ALA A 175 -13.07 5.32 -0.35
N ILE A 176 -13.40 6.58 -0.04
CA ILE A 176 -14.34 6.91 1.03
C ILE A 176 -15.79 6.67 0.64
N THR A 177 -16.25 7.15 -0.52
CA THR A 177 -17.67 7.10 -0.88
C THR A 177 -18.15 5.71 -1.31
N GLU A 178 -17.28 4.95 -1.99
CA GLU A 178 -17.62 3.65 -2.58
C GLU A 178 -17.02 2.47 -1.80
N LYS A 179 -16.31 2.75 -0.70
CA LYS A 179 -15.52 1.85 0.15
C LYS A 179 -14.28 1.26 -0.53
N ILE A 180 -13.17 1.23 0.21
CA ILE A 180 -11.86 0.77 -0.28
C ILE A 180 -11.83 -0.71 -0.68
N THR A 181 -12.71 -1.53 -0.10
CA THR A 181 -12.86 -2.95 -0.40
C THR A 181 -13.63 -3.24 -1.69
N ASN A 182 -14.20 -2.21 -2.33
CA ASN A 182 -14.93 -2.36 -3.58
C ASN A 182 -13.97 -2.42 -4.77
N ASN A 183 -13.91 -3.56 -5.46
CA ASN A 183 -13.06 -3.77 -6.62
C ASN A 183 -13.31 -2.78 -7.78
N SER A 184 -14.51 -2.18 -7.89
CA SER A 184 -14.83 -1.28 -9.01
C SER A 184 -14.15 0.09 -8.92
N ILE A 185 -13.62 0.48 -7.75
CA ILE A 185 -12.96 1.78 -7.59
C ILE A 185 -11.54 1.79 -8.13
N TRP A 186 -10.97 0.60 -8.36
CA TRP A 186 -9.57 0.40 -8.64
C TRP A 186 -9.32 0.31 -10.15
N THR A 187 -8.39 1.13 -10.64
CA THR A 187 -7.91 1.08 -12.02
C THR A 187 -6.52 0.47 -12.05
N LYS A 188 -6.38 -0.72 -12.62
CA LYS A 188 -5.09 -1.39 -12.82
C LYS A 188 -4.26 -0.61 -13.85
N ILE A 189 -2.99 -0.36 -13.53
CA ILE A 189 -2.02 0.13 -14.51
C ILE A 189 -1.57 -1.08 -15.33
N ILE A 190 -1.96 -1.11 -16.60
CA ILE A 190 -1.59 -2.16 -17.56
C ILE A 190 -0.31 -1.70 -18.28
N LEU A 191 0.69 -2.59 -18.32
CA LEU A 191 1.90 -2.39 -19.10
C LEU A 191 1.55 -2.44 -20.59
N SER A 192 2.12 -1.52 -21.35
CA SER A 192 1.99 -1.56 -22.81
C SER A 192 2.59 -2.87 -23.30
N SER A 193 1.80 -3.73 -23.94
CA SER A 193 2.35 -4.87 -24.67
C SER A 193 3.30 -4.30 -25.72
N THR A 194 4.60 -4.53 -25.58
CA THR A 194 5.57 -4.26 -26.65
C THR A 194 5.11 -5.07 -27.86
N SER A 195 4.56 -4.37 -28.85
CA SER A 195 4.11 -4.91 -30.13
C SER A 195 5.29 -4.96 -31.10
#